data_AF-A0A9Y1BP75-F1
#
_entry.id   AF-A0A9Y1BP75-F1
#
_cell.length_a   1.000
_cell.length_b   1.000
_cell.length_c   1.000
_cell.angle_alpha   90.00
_cell.angle_beta   90.00
_cell.angle_gamma   90.00
#
_symmetry.space_group_name_H-M   'P 1'
#
loop_
_entity.id
_entity.type
_entity.pdbx_description
1 polymer ?
#
loop_
_entity_poly.entity_id
_entity_poly.type
_entity_poly.pdbx_seq_one_letter_code
_entity_poly.pdbx_strand_id
1 'polypeptide(L)'
;MRYLNKLFVFAILFFSAIVAIPIQGYDNGLQDNDLVSFGYHLLVDGKTIEYYDSSIPKKTLFNENNIKPIGLYNRMLGMKIGEKRNFDIPPEEGFDASDPDYGYLAGKLLHYQNVEVYDVQGVSSTTSPPSGNFDFFKFIIVLSSIGGSLILIYGGVKVYPKLFFKKCSICKKKAIGKCSKCGKNYCIHCFQNGCPSCNGRTLVRFKK
;
A
#
# COMPACT_ATOMS: atom_id res chain seq x y z
N MET A 1 36.51 1.73 29.29
CA MET A 1 35.82 2.09 28.03
C MET A 1 34.83 0.97 27.66
N ARG A 2 33.59 0.95 28.19
CA ARG A 2 32.67 -0.20 27.97
C ARG A 2 31.15 0.12 27.89
N TYR A 3 30.74 1.38 27.70
CA TYR A 3 29.31 1.75 27.74
C TYR A 3 28.88 2.76 26.66
N LEU A 4 29.35 2.64 25.42
CA LEU A 4 28.99 3.57 24.34
C LEU A 4 28.28 2.93 23.11
N ASN A 5 27.78 1.71 23.22
CA ASN A 5 27.23 0.96 22.06
C ASN A 5 25.75 0.56 22.15
N LYS A 6 24.93 1.20 22.99
CA LYS A 6 23.51 0.83 23.14
C LYS A 6 22.48 1.90 22.75
N LEU A 7 22.91 2.99 22.11
CA LEU A 7 22.01 4.12 21.79
C LEU A 7 21.71 4.28 20.29
N PHE A 8 22.02 3.29 19.45
CA PHE A 8 21.85 3.37 18.00
C PHE A 8 20.95 2.28 17.39
N VAL A 9 20.10 1.62 18.18
CA VAL A 9 19.32 0.44 17.72
C VAL A 9 17.80 0.68 17.65
N PHE A 10 17.30 1.88 17.95
CA PHE A 10 15.86 2.09 18.20
C PHE A 10 15.07 2.91 17.16
N ALA A 11 15.50 2.99 15.91
CA ALA A 11 14.78 3.78 14.90
C ALA A 11 14.68 3.11 13.51
N ILE A 12 14.47 1.80 13.48
CA ILE A 12 14.04 1.08 12.26
C ILE A 12 12.85 0.19 12.64
N LEU A 13 11.77 0.81 13.10
CA LEU A 13 10.44 0.22 12.89
C LEU A 13 10.06 0.62 11.47
N PHE A 14 10.46 -0.23 10.51
CA PHE A 14 9.94 -0.17 9.15
C PHE A 14 8.42 -0.27 9.28
N PHE A 15 7.76 0.87 9.09
CA PHE A 15 6.37 0.92 8.66
C PHE A 15 6.28 0.04 7.42
N SER A 16 5.83 -1.21 7.58
CA SER A 16 5.25 -1.96 6.48
C SER A 16 3.92 -1.29 6.19
N ALA A 17 3.99 -0.11 5.55
CA ALA A 17 2.88 0.46 4.84
C ALA A 17 2.55 -0.57 3.77
N ILE A 18 1.51 -1.36 4.02
CA ILE A 18 0.83 -2.13 3.00
C ILE A 18 0.39 -1.06 2.01
N VAL A 19 1.15 -0.89 0.94
CA VAL A 19 0.73 -0.09 -0.20
C VAL A 19 -0.40 -0.90 -0.79
N ALA A 20 -1.63 -0.59 -0.36
CA ALA A 20 -2.82 -0.97 -1.08
C ALA A 20 -2.65 -0.35 -2.47
N ILE A 21 -2.18 -1.16 -3.42
CA ILE A 21 -2.11 -0.74 -4.81
C ILE A 21 -3.58 -0.48 -5.15
N PRO A 22 -3.97 0.78 -5.47
CA PRO A 22 -5.32 1.02 -5.93
C PRO A 22 -5.48 0.15 -7.17
N ILE A 23 -6.39 -0.83 -7.10
CA ILE A 23 -6.79 -1.62 -8.25
C ILE A 23 -7.31 -0.56 -9.23
N GLN A 24 -6.50 -0.30 -10.25
CA GLN A 24 -6.72 0.80 -11.18
C GLN A 24 -8.02 0.44 -11.89
N GLY A 25 -9.11 1.10 -11.49
CA GLY A 25 -10.46 0.76 -11.91
C GLY A 25 -10.50 0.65 -13.42
N TYR A 26 -10.80 -0.54 -13.91
CA TYR A 26 -11.09 -0.77 -15.31
C TYR A 26 -12.44 -0.10 -15.60
N ASP A 27 -12.42 1.21 -15.83
CA ASP A 27 -13.62 2.06 -15.78
C ASP A 27 -14.65 1.72 -16.86
N ASN A 28 -14.19 1.17 -17.98
CA ASN A 28 -15.01 0.85 -19.14
C ASN A 28 -15.68 -0.54 -19.07
N GLY A 29 -15.38 -1.34 -18.04
CA GLY A 29 -15.85 -2.73 -17.94
C GLY A 29 -15.23 -3.63 -19.01
N LEU A 30 -15.50 -4.93 -18.91
CA LEU A 30 -14.92 -6.00 -19.72
C LEU A 30 -15.14 -5.79 -21.23
N GLN A 31 -14.07 -5.87 -22.03
CA GLN A 31 -14.08 -5.66 -23.48
C GLN A 31 -13.60 -6.89 -24.24
N ASP A 32 -13.90 -6.92 -25.54
CA ASP A 32 -13.44 -7.98 -26.43
C ASP A 32 -11.90 -8.04 -26.50
N ASN A 33 -11.36 -9.26 -26.46
CA ASN A 33 -9.94 -9.58 -26.39
C ASN A 33 -9.20 -9.18 -25.10
N ASP A 34 -9.93 -8.91 -24.02
CA ASP A 34 -9.32 -8.80 -22.70
C ASP A 34 -8.92 -10.16 -22.16
N LEU A 35 -7.78 -10.26 -21.48
CA LEU A 35 -7.48 -11.45 -20.69
C LEU A 35 -8.23 -11.33 -19.36
N VAL A 36 -9.20 -12.23 -19.13
CA VAL A 36 -10.12 -12.15 -17.99
C VAL A 36 -9.95 -13.32 -17.04
N SER A 37 -10.11 -13.04 -15.74
CA SER A 37 -10.26 -14.02 -14.67
C SER A 37 -11.64 -13.86 -14.04
N PHE A 38 -12.49 -14.89 -14.12
CA PHE A 38 -13.87 -14.81 -13.62
C PHE A 38 -14.35 -16.13 -13.00
N GLY A 39 -15.42 -16.04 -12.20
CA GLY A 39 -16.08 -17.18 -11.56
C GLY A 39 -17.57 -17.20 -11.90
N TYR A 40 -18.19 -18.38 -11.80
CA TYR A 40 -19.63 -18.58 -11.96
C TYR A 40 -20.05 -19.96 -11.44
N HIS A 41 -21.35 -20.11 -11.22
CA HIS A 41 -22.01 -21.38 -10.94
C HIS A 41 -23.06 -21.65 -12.02
N LEU A 42 -22.83 -22.67 -12.85
CA LEU A 42 -23.77 -23.06 -13.90
C LEU A 42 -24.71 -24.15 -13.40
N LEU A 43 -26.01 -23.89 -13.47
CA LEU A 43 -27.06 -24.85 -13.19
C LEU A 43 -27.91 -25.11 -14.43
N VAL A 44 -28.26 -26.38 -14.65
CA VAL A 44 -29.18 -26.83 -15.70
C VAL A 44 -30.17 -27.79 -15.08
N ASP A 45 -31.46 -27.56 -15.27
CA ASP A 45 -32.54 -28.35 -14.65
C ASP A 45 -32.36 -28.50 -13.12
N GLY A 46 -31.88 -27.43 -12.46
CA GLY A 46 -31.63 -27.38 -11.02
C GLY A 46 -30.36 -28.12 -10.54
N LYS A 47 -29.55 -28.68 -11.45
CA LYS A 47 -28.31 -29.39 -11.11
C LYS A 47 -27.08 -28.56 -11.48
N THR A 48 -26.10 -28.55 -10.59
CA THR A 48 -24.79 -27.94 -10.86
C THR A 48 -24.06 -28.73 -11.94
N ILE A 49 -23.68 -28.05 -13.01
CA ILE A 49 -22.86 -28.60 -14.08
C ILE A 49 -21.40 -28.16 -13.90
N GLU A 50 -21.19 -26.85 -13.67
CA GLU A 50 -19.87 -26.28 -13.46
C GLU A 50 -19.85 -25.28 -12.32
N TYR A 51 -18.67 -25.12 -11.72
CA TYR A 51 -18.45 -24.19 -10.62
C TYR A 51 -17.01 -23.65 -10.65
N TYR A 52 -16.90 -22.32 -10.70
CA TYR A 52 -15.65 -21.57 -10.61
C TYR A 52 -15.84 -20.42 -9.62
N ASP A 53 -14.84 -20.17 -8.78
CA ASP A 53 -14.87 -19.10 -7.79
C ASP A 53 -13.53 -18.37 -7.69
N SER A 54 -13.37 -17.48 -6.71
CA SER A 54 -12.14 -16.71 -6.53
C SER A 54 -10.91 -17.55 -6.21
N SER A 55 -11.09 -18.77 -5.70
CA SER A 55 -9.98 -19.69 -5.38
C SER A 55 -9.51 -20.45 -6.60
N ILE A 56 -10.43 -20.79 -7.52
CA ILE A 56 -10.14 -21.47 -8.78
C ILE A 56 -10.87 -20.74 -9.93
N PRO A 57 -10.43 -19.53 -10.31
CA PRO A 57 -11.13 -18.75 -11.32
C PRO A 57 -10.83 -19.30 -12.72
N LYS A 58 -11.82 -19.18 -13.61
CA LYS A 58 -11.62 -19.43 -15.03
C LYS A 58 -10.84 -18.27 -15.64
N LYS A 59 -9.70 -18.58 -16.25
CA LYS A 59 -8.84 -17.60 -16.92
C LYS A 59 -8.81 -17.87 -18.41
N THR A 60 -9.17 -16.89 -19.21
CA THR A 60 -9.19 -17.03 -20.67
C THR A 60 -9.18 -15.66 -21.34
N LEU A 61 -9.02 -15.65 -22.66
CA LEU A 61 -9.21 -14.46 -23.47
C LEU A 61 -10.71 -14.27 -23.71
N PHE A 62 -11.25 -13.09 -23.36
CA PHE A 62 -12.66 -12.76 -23.48
C PHE A 62 -13.02 -12.45 -24.93
N ASN A 63 -13.52 -13.45 -25.64
CA ASN A 63 -14.06 -13.31 -26.99
C ASN A 63 -15.11 -14.39 -27.27
N GLU A 64 -15.87 -14.23 -28.35
CA GLU A 64 -16.97 -15.12 -28.75
C GLU A 64 -16.56 -16.60 -28.92
N ASN A 65 -15.30 -16.86 -29.26
CA ASN A 65 -14.81 -18.22 -29.50
C ASN A 65 -14.45 -18.96 -28.20
N ASN A 66 -14.02 -18.22 -27.18
CA ASN A 66 -13.51 -18.76 -25.92
C ASN A 66 -14.54 -18.73 -24.78
N ILE A 67 -15.49 -17.79 -24.85
CA ILE A 67 -16.58 -17.67 -23.88
C ILE A 67 -17.82 -18.33 -24.46
N LYS A 68 -18.01 -19.59 -24.10
CA LYS A 68 -19.19 -20.36 -24.49
C LYS A 68 -20.16 -20.50 -23.32
N PRO A 69 -21.48 -20.46 -23.58
CA PRO A 69 -22.11 -20.19 -24.87
C PRO A 69 -22.11 -18.68 -25.22
N ILE A 70 -22.51 -18.32 -26.44
CA ILE A 70 -22.52 -16.92 -26.91
C ILE A 70 -23.39 -16.00 -26.02
N GLY A 71 -24.48 -16.53 -25.45
CA GLY A 71 -25.30 -15.79 -24.51
C GLY A 71 -24.56 -15.35 -23.24
N LEU A 72 -23.52 -16.08 -22.81
CA LEU A 72 -22.71 -15.72 -21.65
C LEU A 72 -21.79 -14.56 -21.99
N TYR A 73 -21.12 -14.64 -23.15
CA TYR A 73 -20.27 -13.57 -23.67
C TYR A 73 -21.04 -12.24 -23.74
N ASN A 74 -22.20 -12.23 -24.38
CA ASN A 74 -23.02 -11.02 -24.55
C ASN A 74 -23.43 -10.37 -23.22
N ARG A 75 -23.71 -11.18 -22.20
CA ARG A 75 -24.14 -10.69 -20.87
C ARG A 75 -22.98 -10.24 -19.99
N MET A 76 -21.80 -10.79 -20.21
CA MET A 76 -20.58 -10.41 -19.50
C MET A 76 -19.91 -9.15 -20.08
N LEU A 77 -20.21 -8.80 -21.33
CA LEU A 77 -19.66 -7.60 -21.97
C LEU A 77 -19.98 -6.35 -21.14
N GLY A 78 -18.96 -5.55 -20.83
CA GLY A 78 -19.05 -4.35 -20.01
C GLY A 78 -19.19 -4.58 -18.50
N MET A 79 -19.16 -5.83 -18.02
CA MET A 79 -19.12 -6.08 -16.57
C MET A 79 -17.85 -5.52 -15.94
N LYS A 80 -17.97 -4.91 -14.75
CA LYS A 80 -16.83 -4.35 -14.03
C LYS A 80 -16.18 -5.37 -13.12
N ILE A 81 -14.91 -5.16 -12.78
CA ILE A 81 -14.21 -5.96 -11.77
C ILE A 81 -14.96 -5.87 -10.44
N GLY A 82 -15.21 -7.02 -9.81
CA GLY A 82 -15.98 -7.19 -8.57
C GLY A 82 -17.50 -7.14 -8.75
N GLU A 83 -18.00 -6.90 -9.97
CA GLU A 83 -19.43 -6.93 -10.23
C GLU A 83 -19.96 -8.37 -10.25
N LYS A 84 -21.08 -8.60 -9.56
CA LYS A 84 -21.77 -9.90 -9.49
C LYS A 84 -23.10 -9.83 -10.22
N ARG A 85 -23.36 -10.78 -11.13
CA ARG A 85 -24.64 -10.89 -11.83
C ARG A 85 -25.10 -12.34 -11.95
N ASN A 86 -26.41 -12.50 -12.10
CA ASN A 86 -27.04 -13.77 -12.43
C ASN A 86 -27.66 -13.64 -13.84
N PHE A 87 -27.54 -14.69 -14.63
CA PHE A 87 -28.01 -14.72 -16.01
C PHE A 87 -28.80 -15.98 -16.27
N ASP A 88 -29.91 -15.81 -16.99
CA ASP A 88 -30.60 -16.91 -17.65
C ASP A 88 -30.31 -16.80 -19.16
N ILE A 89 -29.71 -17.86 -19.71
CA ILE A 89 -29.38 -17.95 -21.13
C ILE A 89 -30.37 -18.92 -21.76
N PRO A 90 -31.24 -18.43 -22.66
CA PRO A 90 -32.24 -19.27 -23.29
C PRO A 90 -31.58 -20.23 -24.29
N PRO A 91 -32.26 -21.34 -24.66
CA PRO A 91 -31.71 -22.37 -25.54
C PRO A 91 -31.10 -21.85 -26.85
N GLU A 92 -31.70 -20.83 -27.46
CA GLU A 92 -31.26 -20.22 -28.72
C GLU A 92 -29.89 -19.51 -28.64
N GLU A 93 -29.49 -19.08 -27.44
CA GLU A 93 -28.18 -18.46 -27.17
C GLU A 93 -27.24 -19.39 -26.39
N GLY A 94 -27.67 -20.64 -26.17
CA GLY A 94 -26.99 -21.67 -25.41
C GLY A 94 -25.94 -22.45 -26.22
N PHE A 95 -25.71 -23.70 -25.83
CA PHE A 95 -24.76 -24.58 -26.52
C PHE A 95 -25.36 -25.18 -27.80
N ASP A 96 -24.52 -25.35 -28.82
CA ASP A 96 -24.87 -26.07 -30.04
C ASP A 96 -24.71 -27.58 -29.84
N ALA A 97 -25.57 -28.40 -30.46
CA ALA A 97 -25.52 -29.86 -30.35
C ALA A 97 -24.22 -30.46 -30.92
N SER A 98 -23.54 -29.73 -31.80
CA SER A 98 -22.24 -30.10 -32.37
C SER A 98 -21.04 -29.79 -31.45
N ASP A 99 -21.24 -29.07 -30.34
CA ASP A 99 -20.15 -28.76 -29.42
C ASP A 99 -19.62 -30.06 -28.77
N PRO A 100 -18.31 -30.37 -28.86
CA PRO A 100 -17.77 -31.64 -28.40
C PRO A 100 -17.83 -31.79 -26.87
N ASP A 101 -17.78 -30.67 -26.13
CA ASP A 101 -17.70 -30.67 -24.68
C ASP A 101 -19.08 -30.49 -24.05
N TYR A 102 -19.95 -29.69 -24.68
CA TYR A 102 -21.23 -29.27 -24.10
C TYR A 102 -22.45 -29.55 -24.98
N GLY A 103 -22.32 -30.27 -26.10
CA GLY A 103 -23.44 -30.53 -27.02
C GLY A 103 -24.61 -31.26 -26.36
N TYR A 104 -24.38 -32.02 -25.29
CA TYR A 104 -25.45 -32.65 -24.50
C TYR A 104 -26.33 -31.65 -23.72
N LEU A 105 -25.91 -30.39 -23.59
CA LEU A 105 -26.68 -29.29 -23.02
C LEU A 105 -27.44 -28.48 -24.08
N ALA A 106 -27.33 -28.84 -25.36
CA ALA A 106 -28.02 -28.12 -26.42
C ALA A 106 -29.54 -28.17 -26.24
N GLY A 107 -30.21 -27.05 -26.51
CA GLY A 107 -31.66 -26.92 -26.32
C GLY A 107 -32.11 -26.73 -24.87
N LYS A 108 -31.19 -26.56 -23.91
CA LYS A 108 -31.50 -26.36 -22.48
C LYS A 108 -31.41 -24.89 -22.08
N LEU A 109 -32.22 -24.50 -21.09
CA LEU A 109 -32.09 -23.23 -20.37
C LEU A 109 -30.91 -23.32 -19.40
N LEU A 110 -30.02 -22.35 -19.44
CA LEU A 110 -28.82 -22.33 -18.61
C LEU A 110 -28.92 -21.22 -17.57
N HIS A 111 -28.73 -21.57 -16.30
CA HIS A 111 -28.76 -20.63 -15.19
C HIS A 111 -27.34 -20.38 -14.70
N TYR A 112 -26.77 -19.23 -15.03
CA TYR A 112 -25.49 -18.78 -14.48
C TYR A 112 -25.72 -17.94 -13.24
N GLN A 113 -25.22 -18.40 -12.11
CA GLN A 113 -25.31 -17.72 -10.83
C GLN A 113 -23.95 -17.19 -10.39
N ASN A 114 -23.96 -16.06 -9.68
CA ASN A 114 -22.77 -15.43 -9.10
C ASN A 114 -21.63 -15.24 -10.11
N VAL A 115 -21.97 -14.84 -11.35
CA VAL A 115 -20.95 -14.50 -12.33
C VAL A 115 -20.20 -13.27 -11.84
N GLU A 116 -18.90 -13.39 -11.62
CA GLU A 116 -18.06 -12.35 -11.04
C GLU A 116 -16.75 -12.21 -11.81
N VAL A 117 -16.40 -10.99 -12.21
CA VAL A 117 -15.11 -10.68 -12.82
C VAL A 117 -14.10 -10.32 -11.73
N TYR A 118 -13.04 -11.11 -11.58
CA TYR A 118 -12.02 -10.90 -10.56
C TYR A 118 -10.86 -10.02 -11.02
N ASP A 119 -10.42 -10.20 -12.26
CA ASP A 119 -9.28 -9.49 -12.84
C ASP A 119 -9.47 -9.34 -14.35
N VAL A 120 -8.99 -8.22 -14.89
CA VAL A 120 -9.01 -7.91 -16.32
C VAL A 120 -7.66 -7.31 -16.70
N GLN A 121 -6.98 -7.96 -17.64
CA GLN A 121 -5.74 -7.48 -18.24
C GLN A 121 -6.02 -7.14 -19.70
N GLY A 122 -6.27 -5.86 -19.96
CA GLY A 122 -6.51 -5.37 -21.31
C GLY A 122 -5.30 -5.58 -22.20
N VAL A 123 -5.47 -6.27 -23.33
CA VAL A 123 -4.38 -6.56 -24.27
C VAL A 123 -4.04 -5.33 -25.11
N SER A 124 -4.95 -4.36 -25.26
CA SER A 124 -4.69 -3.11 -25.97
C SER A 124 -5.70 -2.03 -25.60
N SER A 125 -5.52 -1.44 -24.44
CA SER A 125 -5.76 -0.02 -24.32
C SER A 125 -4.49 0.59 -23.75
N THR A 126 -3.73 1.24 -24.62
CA THR A 126 -3.00 2.47 -24.29
C THR A 126 -4.01 3.45 -23.68
N THR A 127 -4.47 3.17 -22.46
CA THR A 127 -4.97 4.18 -21.55
C THR A 127 -3.77 5.08 -21.32
N SER A 128 -3.70 6.08 -22.21
CA SER A 128 -3.03 7.33 -21.94
C SER A 128 -3.46 7.69 -20.52
N PRO A 129 -2.52 7.87 -19.58
CA PRO A 129 -2.89 8.24 -18.22
C PRO A 129 -3.82 9.46 -18.32
N PRO A 130 -4.90 9.53 -17.51
CA PRO A 130 -5.85 10.63 -17.58
C PRO A 130 -5.06 11.94 -17.60
N SER A 131 -5.22 12.69 -18.68
CA SER A 131 -4.49 13.91 -19.02
C SER A 131 -4.89 15.10 -18.13
N GLY A 132 -5.07 14.85 -16.84
CA GLY A 132 -5.36 15.84 -15.81
C GLY A 132 -4.57 15.53 -14.56
N ASN A 133 -3.53 16.32 -14.28
CA ASN A 133 -2.83 16.47 -13.00
C ASN A 133 -1.74 15.46 -12.58
N PHE A 134 -1.18 14.64 -13.46
CA PHE A 134 -0.01 13.82 -13.08
C PHE A 134 1.30 14.61 -12.93
N ASP A 135 1.40 15.81 -13.52
CA ASP A 135 2.59 16.66 -13.34
C ASP A 135 2.67 17.24 -11.93
N PHE A 136 1.54 17.62 -11.31
CA PHE A 136 1.57 18.27 -10.01
C PHE A 136 2.15 17.36 -8.90
N PHE A 137 1.82 16.07 -8.91
CA PHE A 137 2.36 15.13 -7.90
C PHE A 137 3.84 14.81 -8.10
N LYS A 138 4.33 14.73 -9.35
CA LYS A 138 5.77 14.60 -9.62
C LYS A 138 6.52 15.86 -9.18
N PHE A 139 5.96 17.05 -9.42
CA PHE A 139 6.51 18.30 -8.91
C PHE A 139 6.51 18.38 -7.38
N ILE A 140 5.46 17.93 -6.68
CA ILE A 140 5.42 17.90 -5.21
C ILE A 140 6.45 16.92 -4.64
N ILE A 141 6.63 15.73 -5.22
CA ILE A 141 7.62 14.76 -4.73
C ILE A 141 9.04 15.33 -4.89
N VAL A 142 9.35 15.94 -6.04
CA VAL A 142 10.65 16.56 -6.31
C VAL A 142 10.88 17.82 -5.45
N LEU A 143 9.88 18.68 -5.25
CA LEU A 143 10.00 19.85 -4.37
C LEU A 143 10.14 19.45 -2.89
N SER A 144 9.48 18.37 -2.45
CA SER A 144 9.59 17.89 -1.07
C SER A 144 10.98 17.30 -0.75
N SER A 145 11.65 16.68 -1.73
CA SER A 145 12.98 16.10 -1.51
C SER A 145 14.05 17.18 -1.33
N ILE A 146 13.99 18.24 -2.14
CA ILE A 146 14.93 19.37 -2.07
C ILE A 146 14.60 20.25 -0.85
N GLY A 147 13.33 20.60 -0.67
CA GLY A 147 12.87 21.45 0.45
C GLY A 147 13.05 20.77 1.82
N GLY A 148 12.72 19.48 1.93
CA GLY A 148 12.87 18.71 3.17
C GLY A 148 14.35 18.57 3.57
N SER A 149 15.24 18.34 2.61
CA SER A 149 16.68 18.27 2.84
C SER A 149 17.25 19.58 3.38
N LEU A 150 16.83 20.72 2.82
CA LEU A 150 17.26 22.04 3.29
C LEU A 150 16.75 22.36 4.70
N ILE A 151 15.51 21.97 5.04
CA ILE A 151 14.96 22.16 6.39
C ILE A 151 15.70 21.30 7.43
N LEU A 152 16.06 20.06 7.10
CA LEU A 152 16.84 19.20 7.99
C LEU A 152 18.27 19.71 8.20
N ILE A 153 18.93 20.17 7.14
CA ILE A 153 20.28 20.77 7.24
C ILE A 153 20.22 22.07 8.05
N TYR A 154 19.26 22.96 7.75
CA TYR A 154 19.12 24.23 8.46
C TYR A 154 18.70 24.04 9.93
N GLY A 155 17.77 23.13 10.20
CA GLY A 155 17.35 22.74 11.55
C GLY A 155 18.50 22.11 12.35
N GLY A 156 19.26 21.22 11.72
CA GLY A 156 20.45 20.60 12.30
C GLY A 156 21.57 21.59 12.62
N VAL A 157 21.81 22.60 11.77
CA VAL A 157 22.88 23.58 12.02
C VAL A 157 22.46 24.68 13.00
N LYS A 158 21.21 25.15 12.93
CA LYS A 158 20.77 26.33 13.69
C LYS A 158 20.05 25.99 15.01
N VAL A 159 19.28 24.92 15.06
CA VAL A 159 18.45 24.55 16.23
C VAL A 159 19.20 23.58 17.15
N TYR A 160 19.98 22.65 16.59
CA TYR A 160 20.72 21.64 17.36
C TYR A 160 21.67 22.21 18.43
N PRO A 161 22.45 23.29 18.18
CA PRO A 161 23.26 23.88 19.25
C PRO A 161 22.40 24.48 20.37
N LYS A 162 21.21 25.04 20.08
CA LYS A 162 20.39 25.69 21.12
C LYS A 162 19.69 24.69 22.06
N LEU A 163 19.38 23.48 21.60
CA LEU A 163 18.65 22.49 22.41
C LEU A 163 19.54 21.65 23.34
N PHE A 164 20.79 21.36 22.95
CA PHE A 164 21.63 20.40 23.68
C PHE A 164 22.70 21.01 24.59
N PHE A 165 22.87 22.34 24.64
CA PHE A 165 23.76 22.94 25.64
C PHE A 165 23.12 22.89 27.03
N LYS A 166 23.58 21.93 27.83
CA LYS A 166 23.25 21.84 29.26
C LYS A 166 23.62 23.15 29.94
N LYS A 167 22.61 23.84 30.49
CA LYS A 167 22.77 25.09 31.23
C LYS A 167 23.18 24.80 32.66
N CYS A 168 23.97 25.71 33.25
CA CYS A 168 24.30 25.71 34.66
C CYS A 168 23.02 25.86 35.49
N SER A 169 22.89 25.07 36.54
CA SER A 169 21.69 25.04 37.39
C SER A 169 21.49 26.36 38.17
N ILE A 170 22.57 27.15 38.33
CA ILE A 170 22.56 28.43 39.08
C ILE A 170 22.47 29.61 38.12
N CYS A 171 23.51 29.84 37.30
CA CYS A 171 23.63 31.05 36.49
C CYS A 171 23.12 30.92 35.05
N LYS A 172 22.56 29.77 34.67
CA LYS A 172 22.05 29.46 33.32
C LYS A 172 23.05 29.59 32.14
N LYS A 173 24.32 29.94 32.40
CA LYS A 173 25.44 29.89 31.42
C LYS A 173 25.77 28.45 31.03
N LYS A 174 26.57 28.23 29.99
CA LYS A 174 26.99 26.90 29.52
C LYS A 174 27.65 26.09 30.64
N ALA A 175 27.11 24.91 30.95
CA ALA A 175 27.71 24.00 31.92
C ALA A 175 28.89 23.24 31.28
N ILE A 176 29.95 23.05 32.06
CA ILE A 176 31.17 22.36 31.60
C ILE A 176 31.17 20.90 32.10
N GLY A 177 30.42 20.62 33.16
CA GLY A 177 30.31 19.28 33.72
C GLY A 177 29.10 19.12 34.64
N LYS A 178 29.01 17.94 35.24
CA LYS A 178 28.00 17.59 36.25
C LYS A 178 28.66 17.20 37.57
N CYS A 179 28.02 17.52 38.68
CA CYS A 179 28.47 17.05 40.00
C CYS A 179 28.42 15.53 40.06
N SER A 180 29.48 14.87 40.55
CA SER A 180 29.53 13.41 40.67
C SER A 180 28.46 12.84 41.60
N LYS A 181 28.08 13.59 42.64
CA LYS A 181 27.17 13.14 43.70
C LYS A 181 25.69 13.35 43.36
N CYS A 182 25.31 14.52 42.83
CA CYS A 182 23.89 14.84 42.56
C CYS A 182 23.53 14.94 41.06
N GLY A 183 24.49 14.82 40.15
CA GLY A 183 24.24 14.85 38.71
C GLY A 183 23.84 16.20 38.11
N LYS A 184 23.66 17.26 38.92
CA LYS A 184 23.32 18.61 38.43
C LYS A 184 24.48 19.23 37.63
N ASN A 185 24.11 20.02 36.62
CA ASN A 185 25.06 20.64 35.69
C ASN A 185 25.53 21.99 36.23
N TYR A 186 26.84 22.25 36.17
CA TYR A 186 27.45 23.49 36.66
C TYR A 186 28.51 24.03 35.69
N CYS A 187 28.70 25.35 35.70
CA CYS A 187 29.87 25.99 35.11
C CYS A 187 31.04 26.02 36.12
N ILE A 188 32.25 26.32 35.65
CA ILE A 188 33.46 26.31 36.50
C ILE A 188 33.39 27.33 37.65
N HIS A 189 32.88 28.53 37.38
CA HIS A 189 32.75 29.59 38.38
C HIS A 189 31.77 29.23 39.51
N CYS A 190 30.60 28.68 39.17
CA CYS A 190 29.59 28.27 40.15
C CYS A 190 29.99 27.04 40.98
N PHE A 191 31.06 26.33 40.61
CA PHE A 191 31.53 25.12 41.28
C PHE A 191 32.83 25.36 42.07
N GLN A 192 33.38 26.57 42.11
CA GLN A 192 34.66 26.86 42.78
C GLN A 192 34.69 26.43 44.25
N ASN A 193 33.57 26.62 44.95
CA ASN A 193 33.42 26.25 46.37
C ASN A 193 32.75 24.88 46.57
N GLY A 194 32.63 24.07 45.51
CA GLY A 194 31.89 22.81 45.51
C GLY A 194 30.43 22.94 45.09
N CYS A 195 29.71 21.81 45.12
CA CYS A 195 28.32 21.73 44.68
C CYS A 195 27.35 22.35 45.71
N PRO A 196 26.60 23.41 45.39
CA PRO A 196 25.71 24.06 46.36
C PRO A 196 24.47 23.26 46.71
N SER A 197 24.16 22.18 45.98
CA SER A 197 23.04 21.30 46.31
C SER A 197 23.39 20.12 47.22
N CYS A 198 24.67 19.71 47.30
CA CYS A 198 25.03 18.49 48.03
C CYS A 198 26.43 18.48 48.66
N ASN A 199 27.13 19.63 48.64
CA ASN A 199 28.52 19.81 49.10
C ASN A 199 29.55 18.85 48.47
N GLY A 200 29.23 18.26 47.32
CA GLY A 200 30.18 17.43 46.57
C GLY A 200 31.32 18.27 45.97
N ARG A 201 32.57 17.79 46.09
CA ARG A 201 33.77 18.50 45.61
C ARG A 201 34.25 18.11 44.21
N THR A 202 33.61 17.12 43.58
CA THR A 202 34.06 16.59 42.28
C THR A 202 33.11 16.99 41.15
N LEU A 203 33.67 17.60 40.11
CA LEU A 203 32.96 17.96 38.87
C LEU A 203 33.43 17.07 37.72
N VAL A 204 32.53 16.25 37.18
CA VAL A 204 32.80 15.40 36.01
C VAL A 204 32.54 16.21 34.76
N ARG A 205 33.60 16.59 34.04
CA ARG A 205 33.50 17.36 32.79
C ARG A 205 32.84 16.53 31.69
N PHE A 206 32.04 17.16 30.84
CA PHE A 206 31.53 16.51 29.63
C PHE A 206 32.69 16.23 28.68
N LYS A 207 32.69 15.06 28.03
CA LYS A 207 33.66 14.77 26.97
C LYS A 207 33.44 15.76 25.83
N LYS A 208 34.52 16.41 25.39
CA LYS A 208 34.53 17.23 24.19
C LYS A 208 34.41 16.33 22.96
#